data_AF-A0A3B8XDH8-F1
#
_entry.id   AF-A0A3B8XDH8-F1
#
_cell.length_a   1.000
_cell.length_b   1.000
_cell.length_c   1.000
_cell.angle_alpha   90.00
_cell.angle_beta   90.00
_cell.angle_gamma   90.00
#
_symmetry.space_group_name_H-M   'P 1'
#
loop_
_entity.id
_entity.type
_entity.pdbx_description
1 polymer ?
#
loop_
_entity_poly.entity_id
_entity_poly.type
_entity_poly.pdbx_seq_one_letter_code
_entity_poly.pdbx_strand_id
1 'polypeptide(L)'
;TAAATASDLKADRSLLDEVVSKSKAAETTSAADDALLASAQASLTDSSWLTVFNRSNLDHYSSKIGHERKALGDSKTLTGDYVLLATFYQSFFDALIDFDTVGNKIEASDFQGALAGVSTLQTDLGKALQASSAPGLPPQVHQFIVDFQTFATDEGKLLAAVNSSDVSAGQSLSPKVTADVTKLDSYDFTKIGTDIASYYTPLIDDYNSEISKANSM
;
A
#
# COMPACT_ATOMS: atom_id res chain seq x y z
N THR A 1 0.26 -6.32 -22.83
CA THR A 1 0.99 -5.43 -21.91
C THR A 1 2.36 -6.04 -21.70
N ALA A 2 3.45 -5.29 -21.87
CA ALA A 2 4.77 -5.80 -21.51
C ALA A 2 4.78 -6.05 -20.00
N ALA A 3 5.26 -7.21 -19.55
CA ALA A 3 5.49 -7.46 -18.12
C ALA A 3 6.53 -6.45 -17.61
N ALA A 4 6.34 -5.94 -16.39
CA ALA A 4 7.32 -5.07 -15.76
C ALA A 4 8.67 -5.79 -15.66
N THR A 5 9.76 -5.10 -16.00
CA THR A 5 11.10 -5.68 -15.85
C THR A 5 11.52 -5.69 -14.39
N ALA A 6 12.50 -6.51 -14.02
CA ALA A 6 13.10 -6.47 -12.68
C ALA A 6 13.65 -5.08 -12.29
N SER A 7 14.06 -4.27 -13.27
CA SER A 7 14.48 -2.88 -13.05
C SER A 7 13.29 -1.99 -12.71
N ASP A 8 12.15 -2.18 -13.39
CA ASP A 8 10.92 -1.43 -13.12
C ASP A 8 10.40 -1.74 -11.72
N LEU A 9 10.36 -3.02 -11.34
CA LEU A 9 9.96 -3.45 -10.00
C LEU A 9 10.81 -2.84 -8.88
N LYS A 10 12.14 -2.75 -9.10
CA LYS A 10 13.05 -2.10 -8.15
C LYS A 10 12.84 -0.58 -8.07
N ALA A 11 12.58 0.07 -9.21
CA ALA A 11 12.28 1.49 -9.23
C ALA A 11 10.98 1.79 -8.48
N ASP A 12 9.91 1.03 -8.76
CA ASP A 12 8.62 1.15 -8.08
C ASP A 12 8.75 0.87 -6.57
N ARG A 13 9.51 -0.16 -6.19
CA ARG A 13 9.83 -0.45 -4.79
C ARG A 13 10.52 0.72 -4.09
N SER A 14 11.43 1.42 -4.77
CA SER A 14 12.14 2.58 -4.21
C SER A 14 11.22 3.80 -4.09
N LEU A 15 10.29 4.00 -5.02
CA LEU A 15 9.31 5.09 -4.93
C LEU A 15 8.41 4.95 -3.69
N LEU A 16 8.10 3.72 -3.28
CA LEU A 16 7.33 3.48 -2.07
C LEU A 16 8.07 3.90 -0.79
N ASP A 17 9.41 3.82 -0.75
CA ASP A 17 10.18 4.35 0.38
C ASP A 17 10.02 5.88 0.49
N GLU A 18 9.97 6.57 -0.65
CA GLU A 18 9.71 8.00 -0.70
C GLU A 18 8.28 8.33 -0.24
N VAL A 19 7.28 7.54 -0.65
CA VAL A 19 5.89 7.67 -0.16
C VAL A 19 5.83 7.53 1.35
N VAL A 20 6.43 6.47 1.92
CA VAL A 20 6.45 6.27 3.38
C VAL A 20 7.14 7.43 4.09
N SER A 21 8.28 7.90 3.56
CA SER A 21 9.03 9.02 4.14
C SER A 21 8.21 10.31 4.13
N LYS A 22 7.61 10.67 2.99
CA LYS A 22 6.78 11.87 2.83
C LYS A 22 5.51 11.81 3.68
N SER A 23 4.82 10.68 3.73
CA SER A 23 3.62 10.52 4.54
C SER A 23 3.93 10.69 6.04
N LYS A 24 5.01 10.10 6.54
CA LYS A 24 5.43 10.29 7.95
C LYS A 24 5.84 11.73 8.27
N ALA A 25 6.51 12.41 7.34
CA ALA A 25 6.84 13.81 7.48
C ALA A 25 5.56 14.68 7.53
N ALA A 26 4.61 14.41 6.62
CA ALA A 26 3.32 15.09 6.59
C ALA A 26 2.51 14.87 7.88
N GLU A 27 2.48 13.65 8.44
CA GLU A 27 1.84 13.41 9.75
C GLU A 27 2.40 14.30 10.86
N THR A 28 3.73 14.47 10.89
CA THR A 28 4.41 15.29 11.90
C THR A 28 4.05 16.77 11.73
N THR A 29 4.06 17.26 10.49
CA THR A 29 3.68 18.65 10.17
C THR A 29 2.20 18.90 10.48
N SER A 30 1.30 18.01 10.05
CA SER A 30 -0.14 18.16 10.30
C SER A 30 -0.49 18.17 11.78
N ALA A 31 0.22 17.39 12.61
CA ALA A 31 0.05 17.41 14.06
C ALA A 31 0.51 18.74 14.70
N ALA A 32 1.64 19.30 14.23
CA ALA A 32 2.13 20.59 14.69
C ALA A 32 1.19 21.74 14.28
N ASP A 33 0.71 21.72 13.03
CA ASP A 33 -0.21 22.72 12.51
C ASP A 33 -1.57 22.66 13.23
N ASP A 34 -2.13 21.47 13.50
CA ASP A 34 -3.38 21.35 14.26
C ASP A 34 -3.24 21.92 15.68
N ALA A 35 -2.08 21.70 16.33
CA ALA A 35 -1.82 22.27 17.65
C ALA A 35 -1.76 23.81 17.62
N LEU A 36 -1.13 24.39 16.59
CA LEU A 36 -1.09 25.85 16.39
C LEU A 36 -2.49 26.41 16.12
N LEU A 37 -3.27 25.76 15.27
CA LEU A 37 -4.64 26.16 14.94
C LEU A 37 -5.58 26.03 16.15
N ALA A 38 -5.43 24.97 16.96
CA ALA A 38 -6.17 24.82 18.20
C ALA A 38 -5.84 25.95 19.19
N SER A 39 -4.58 26.35 19.29
CA SER A 39 -4.15 27.48 20.12
C SER A 39 -4.70 28.82 19.60
N ALA A 40 -4.70 29.03 18.28
CA ALA A 40 -5.31 30.20 17.66
C ALA A 40 -6.83 30.26 17.92
N GLN A 41 -7.53 29.14 17.79
CA GLN A 41 -8.96 29.04 18.09
C GLN A 41 -9.28 29.36 19.56
N ALA A 42 -8.46 28.86 20.49
CA ALA A 42 -8.60 29.16 21.92
C ALA A 42 -8.39 30.67 22.17
N SER A 43 -7.34 31.26 21.58
CA SER A 43 -7.04 32.68 21.73
C SER A 43 -8.14 33.60 21.18
N LEU A 44 -8.76 33.24 20.05
CA LEU A 44 -9.92 33.94 19.48
C LEU A 44 -11.13 33.87 20.42
N THR A 45 -11.34 32.72 21.05
CA THR A 45 -12.43 32.50 22.02
C THR A 45 -12.22 33.37 23.27
N ASP A 46 -10.99 33.36 23.81
CA ASP A 46 -10.62 34.13 25.00
C ASP A 46 -10.67 35.65 24.78
N SER A 47 -10.48 36.10 23.53
CA SER A 47 -10.51 37.52 23.14
C SER A 47 -11.88 38.00 22.65
N SER A 48 -12.87 37.11 22.55
CA SER A 48 -14.18 37.38 21.95
C SER A 48 -15.00 38.47 22.64
N TRP A 49 -14.72 38.74 23.92
CA TRP A 49 -15.39 39.77 24.71
C TRP A 49 -14.84 41.19 24.43
N LEU A 50 -13.64 41.32 23.87
CA LEU A 50 -12.98 42.60 23.56
C LEU A 50 -13.38 43.18 22.19
N THR A 51 -14.13 42.44 21.40
CA THR A 51 -14.21 42.59 19.94
C THR A 51 -15.66 42.61 19.43
N VAL A 52 -16.60 43.11 20.24
CA VAL A 52 -18.03 43.17 19.90
C VAL A 52 -18.29 43.83 18.52
N PHE A 53 -17.49 44.82 18.12
CA PHE A 53 -17.58 45.47 16.80
C PHE A 53 -16.94 44.68 15.64
N ASN A 54 -16.14 43.66 15.94
CA ASN A 54 -15.44 42.79 14.98
C ASN A 54 -15.94 41.34 15.00
N ARG A 55 -17.10 41.08 15.63
CA ARG A 55 -17.65 39.73 15.83
C ARG A 55 -17.77 38.93 14.54
N SER A 56 -18.24 39.55 13.45
CA SER A 56 -18.32 38.91 12.13
C SER A 56 -16.96 38.46 11.59
N ASN A 57 -15.89 39.22 11.84
CA ASN A 57 -14.53 38.86 11.43
C ASN A 57 -13.98 37.73 12.32
N LEU A 58 -14.33 37.70 13.61
CA LEU A 58 -13.95 36.59 14.49
C LEU A 58 -14.65 35.29 14.15
N ASP A 59 -15.95 35.34 13.87
CA ASP A 59 -16.72 34.18 13.42
C ASP A 59 -16.15 33.63 12.10
N HIS A 60 -15.71 34.53 11.22
CA HIS A 60 -15.04 34.20 9.97
C HIS A 60 -13.70 33.47 10.18
N TYR A 61 -12.79 34.04 10.97
CA TYR A 61 -11.50 33.39 11.28
C TYR A 61 -11.70 32.07 12.04
N SER A 62 -12.67 32.01 12.94
CA SER A 62 -13.02 30.78 13.64
C SER A 62 -13.52 29.70 12.69
N SER A 63 -14.36 30.06 11.71
CA SER A 63 -14.85 29.11 10.72
C SER A 63 -13.74 28.64 9.78
N LYS A 64 -12.85 29.54 9.37
CA LYS A 64 -11.65 29.20 8.59
C LYS A 64 -10.76 28.20 9.32
N ILE A 65 -10.42 28.48 10.58
CA ILE A 65 -9.63 27.56 11.43
C ILE A 65 -10.36 26.22 11.58
N GLY A 66 -11.68 26.23 11.74
CA GLY A 66 -12.48 25.00 11.78
C GLY A 66 -12.32 24.12 10.55
N HIS A 67 -12.34 24.71 9.35
CA HIS A 67 -12.11 24.01 8.09
C HIS A 67 -10.66 23.53 7.93
N GLU A 68 -9.67 24.36 8.26
CA GLU A 68 -8.25 23.99 8.20
C GLU A 68 -7.95 22.79 9.11
N ARG A 69 -8.50 22.78 10.34
CA ARG A 69 -8.33 21.66 11.27
C ARG A 69 -8.99 20.37 10.79
N LYS A 70 -10.14 20.46 10.11
CA LYS A 70 -10.77 19.29 9.48
C LYS A 70 -9.91 18.73 8.36
N ALA A 71 -9.41 19.59 7.47
CA ALA A 71 -8.49 19.18 6.41
C ALA A 71 -7.22 18.51 6.98
N LEU A 72 -6.66 19.01 8.09
CA LEU A 72 -5.53 18.36 8.76
C LEU A 72 -5.90 16.99 9.34
N GLY A 73 -7.13 16.83 9.85
CA GLY A 73 -7.67 15.54 10.28
C GLY A 73 -7.77 14.53 9.14
N ASP A 74 -8.30 14.95 7.99
CA ASP A 74 -8.43 14.11 6.78
C ASP A 74 -7.04 13.75 6.23
N SER A 75 -6.13 14.73 6.17
CA SER A 75 -4.74 14.53 5.77
C SER A 75 -4.05 13.49 6.63
N LYS A 76 -4.23 13.53 7.95
CA LYS A 76 -3.64 12.55 8.88
C LYS A 76 -4.15 11.13 8.62
N THR A 77 -5.44 10.97 8.34
CA THR A 77 -6.03 9.68 7.96
C THR A 77 -5.40 9.16 6.67
N LEU A 78 -5.38 10.00 5.62
CA LEU A 78 -4.80 9.65 4.32
C LEU A 78 -3.32 9.26 4.41
N THR A 79 -2.50 10.03 5.13
CA THR A 79 -1.07 9.76 5.25
C THR A 79 -0.81 8.47 6.03
N GLY A 80 -1.60 8.20 7.09
CA GLY A 80 -1.51 6.95 7.84
C GLY A 80 -1.86 5.73 7.00
N ASP A 81 -2.96 5.83 6.24
CA ASP A 81 -3.38 4.78 5.32
C ASP A 81 -2.32 4.53 4.24
N TYR A 82 -1.73 5.58 3.66
CA TYR A 82 -0.67 5.43 2.66
C TYR A 82 0.60 4.79 3.20
N VAL A 83 0.96 4.98 4.47
CA VAL A 83 2.09 4.25 5.07
C VAL A 83 1.80 2.74 5.10
N LEU A 84 0.60 2.34 5.48
CA LEU A 84 0.19 0.93 5.53
C LEU A 84 0.10 0.33 4.12
N LEU A 85 -0.53 1.04 3.19
CA LEU A 85 -0.65 0.64 1.79
C LEU A 85 0.72 0.50 1.12
N ALA A 86 1.62 1.46 1.34
CA ALA A 86 2.98 1.38 0.83
C ALA A 86 3.73 0.18 1.43
N THR A 87 3.61 -0.06 2.74
CA THR A 87 4.24 -1.22 3.40
C THR A 87 3.81 -2.56 2.77
N PHE A 88 2.53 -2.67 2.39
CA PHE A 88 2.03 -3.81 1.62
C PHE A 88 2.74 -3.93 0.26
N TYR A 89 2.69 -2.87 -0.57
CA TYR A 89 3.28 -2.90 -1.91
C TYR A 89 4.79 -3.09 -1.90
N GLN A 90 5.47 -2.61 -0.86
CA GLN A 90 6.90 -2.82 -0.66
C GLN A 90 7.21 -4.32 -0.57
N SER A 91 6.52 -5.00 0.36
CA SER A 91 6.68 -6.44 0.54
C SER A 91 6.24 -7.24 -0.70
N PHE A 92 5.20 -6.76 -1.38
CA PHE A 92 4.71 -7.39 -2.59
C PHE A 92 5.69 -7.25 -3.77
N PHE A 93 6.32 -6.09 -3.95
CA PHE A 93 7.35 -5.91 -4.98
C PHE A 93 8.63 -6.67 -4.65
N ASP A 94 9.02 -6.75 -3.37
CA ASP A 94 10.13 -7.60 -2.94
C ASP A 94 9.84 -9.08 -3.33
N ALA A 95 8.61 -9.56 -3.10
CA ALA A 95 8.17 -10.88 -3.56
C ALA A 95 8.19 -11.03 -5.10
N LEU A 96 7.79 -10.03 -5.88
CA LEU A 96 7.86 -10.10 -7.35
C LEU A 96 9.30 -10.12 -7.87
N ILE A 97 10.22 -9.41 -7.22
CA ILE A 97 11.65 -9.44 -7.54
C ILE A 97 12.24 -10.83 -7.25
N ASP A 98 11.85 -11.44 -6.15
CA ASP A 98 12.25 -12.80 -5.80
C ASP A 98 11.66 -13.82 -6.78
N PHE A 99 10.40 -13.65 -7.19
CA PHE A 99 9.78 -14.49 -8.21
C PHE A 99 10.50 -14.42 -9.56
N ASP A 100 10.86 -13.23 -10.03
CA ASP A 100 11.70 -13.04 -11.23
C ASP A 100 13.08 -13.72 -11.08
N THR A 101 13.67 -13.61 -9.88
CA THR A 101 14.95 -14.29 -9.58
C THR A 101 14.81 -15.80 -9.65
N VAL A 102 13.74 -16.38 -9.10
CA VAL A 102 13.45 -17.82 -9.21
C VAL A 102 13.29 -18.23 -10.67
N GLY A 103 12.50 -17.49 -11.45
CA GLY A 103 12.30 -17.74 -12.88
C GLY A 103 13.61 -17.74 -13.66
N ASN A 104 14.44 -16.71 -13.50
CA ASN A 104 15.76 -16.61 -14.14
C ASN A 104 16.68 -17.79 -13.78
N LYS A 105 16.61 -18.29 -12.55
CA LYS A 105 17.38 -19.45 -12.09
C LYS A 105 16.88 -20.75 -12.74
N ILE A 106 15.57 -20.91 -12.90
CA ILE A 106 14.96 -22.03 -13.63
C ILE A 106 15.40 -22.00 -15.10
N GLU A 107 15.34 -20.85 -15.77
CA GLU A 107 15.79 -20.70 -17.16
C GLU A 107 17.29 -21.04 -17.32
N ALA A 108 18.11 -20.68 -16.35
CA ALA A 108 19.52 -21.03 -16.30
C ALA A 108 19.79 -22.50 -15.89
N SER A 109 18.75 -23.31 -15.66
CA SER A 109 18.84 -24.68 -15.13
C SER A 109 19.53 -24.78 -13.76
N ASP A 110 19.62 -23.68 -13.02
CA ASP A 110 20.11 -23.62 -11.64
C ASP A 110 18.95 -23.91 -10.66
N PHE A 111 18.46 -25.16 -10.70
CA PHE A 111 17.30 -25.58 -9.89
C PHE A 111 17.58 -25.55 -8.39
N GLN A 112 18.84 -25.70 -7.97
CA GLN A 112 19.23 -25.54 -6.57
C GLN A 112 19.17 -24.07 -6.14
N GLY A 113 19.62 -23.15 -7.00
CA GLY A 113 19.50 -21.71 -6.80
C GLY A 113 18.04 -21.24 -6.84
N ALA A 114 17.23 -21.76 -7.76
CA ALA A 114 15.79 -21.50 -7.81
C ALA A 114 15.09 -21.93 -6.53
N LEU A 115 15.37 -23.14 -6.04
CA LEU A 115 14.81 -23.65 -4.79
C LEU A 115 15.19 -22.78 -3.58
N ALA A 116 16.43 -22.26 -3.54
CA ALA A 116 16.83 -21.32 -2.50
C ALA A 116 16.05 -19.99 -2.59
N GLY A 117 15.82 -19.48 -3.80
CA GLY A 117 15.01 -18.27 -4.04
C GLY A 117 13.54 -18.41 -3.65
N VAL A 118 12.96 -19.62 -3.72
CA VAL A 118 11.58 -19.84 -3.26
C VAL A 118 11.42 -19.51 -1.77
N SER A 119 12.44 -19.76 -0.95
CA SER A 119 12.37 -19.44 0.48
C SER A 119 12.30 -17.93 0.75
N THR A 120 12.98 -17.11 -0.06
CA THR A 120 12.94 -15.65 0.09
C THR A 120 11.59 -15.12 -0.41
N LEU A 121 11.14 -15.63 -1.57
CA LEU A 121 9.80 -15.37 -2.10
C LEU A 121 8.70 -15.64 -1.06
N GLN A 122 8.71 -16.80 -0.41
CA GLN A 122 7.75 -17.16 0.63
C GLN A 122 7.80 -16.21 1.83
N THR A 123 9.00 -15.75 2.20
CA THR A 123 9.20 -14.81 3.30
C THR A 123 8.53 -13.47 2.98
N ASP A 124 8.76 -12.94 1.79
CA ASP A 124 8.22 -11.62 1.40
C ASP A 124 6.73 -11.69 1.09
N LEU A 125 6.22 -12.80 0.54
CA LEU A 125 4.77 -13.06 0.49
C LEU A 125 4.15 -13.14 1.88
N GLY A 126 4.87 -13.69 2.88
CA GLY A 126 4.43 -13.69 4.27
C GLY A 126 4.33 -12.29 4.88
N LYS A 127 5.23 -11.37 4.51
CA LYS A 127 5.15 -9.96 4.92
C LYS A 127 4.00 -9.25 4.20
N ALA A 128 3.85 -9.45 2.89
CA ALA A 128 2.75 -8.90 2.11
C ALA A 128 1.39 -9.38 2.64
N LEU A 129 1.27 -10.65 3.04
CA LEU A 129 0.04 -11.19 3.62
C LEU A 129 -0.31 -10.49 4.94
N GLN A 130 0.67 -10.26 5.82
CA GLN A 130 0.46 -9.54 7.08
C GLN A 130 -0.01 -8.09 6.84
N ALA A 131 0.50 -7.45 5.79
CA ALA A 131 0.15 -6.09 5.40
C ALA A 131 -1.12 -5.99 4.52
N SER A 132 -1.66 -7.12 4.04
CA SER A 132 -2.81 -7.14 3.11
C SER A 132 -4.14 -6.66 3.71
N SER A 133 -4.17 -6.38 5.00
CA SER A 133 -5.29 -5.75 5.71
C SER A 133 -5.22 -4.22 5.74
N ALA A 134 -4.25 -3.61 5.04
CA ALA A 134 -4.15 -2.17 4.94
C ALA A 134 -5.46 -1.54 4.43
N PRO A 135 -5.87 -0.38 4.95
CA PRO A 135 -7.04 0.35 4.47
C PRO A 135 -7.01 0.53 2.94
N GLY A 136 -8.18 0.43 2.32
CA GLY A 136 -8.34 0.56 0.87
C GLY A 136 -7.97 -0.67 0.04
N LEU A 137 -7.26 -1.67 0.59
CA LEU A 137 -7.04 -2.93 -0.12
C LEU A 137 -8.33 -3.78 -0.14
N PRO A 138 -8.82 -4.22 -1.32
CA PRO A 138 -9.97 -5.10 -1.38
C PRO A 138 -9.61 -6.50 -0.87
N PRO A 139 -10.57 -7.27 -0.31
CA PRO A 139 -10.31 -8.63 0.21
C PRO A 139 -9.68 -9.60 -0.81
N GLN A 140 -9.89 -9.35 -2.10
CA GLN A 140 -9.31 -10.11 -3.19
C GLN A 140 -7.78 -10.06 -3.19
N VAL A 141 -7.16 -8.97 -2.71
CA VAL A 141 -5.70 -8.86 -2.59
C VAL A 141 -5.17 -9.85 -1.55
N HIS A 142 -5.84 -9.98 -0.40
CA HIS A 142 -5.48 -10.99 0.60
C HIS A 142 -5.52 -12.41 0.01
N GLN A 143 -6.61 -12.73 -0.68
CA GLN A 143 -6.77 -14.06 -1.30
C GLN A 143 -5.73 -14.31 -2.40
N PHE A 144 -5.38 -13.28 -3.18
CA PHE A 144 -4.32 -13.37 -4.17
C PHE A 144 -2.97 -13.71 -3.53
N ILE A 145 -2.59 -13.07 -2.42
CA ILE A 145 -1.33 -13.39 -1.73
C ILE A 145 -1.34 -14.81 -1.17
N VAL A 146 -2.46 -15.28 -0.61
CA VAL A 146 -2.61 -16.68 -0.15
C VAL A 146 -2.43 -17.67 -1.30
N ASP A 147 -3.01 -17.39 -2.45
CA ASP A 147 -2.88 -18.23 -3.63
C ASP A 147 -1.44 -18.20 -4.18
N PHE A 148 -0.77 -17.05 -4.11
CA PHE A 148 0.63 -16.93 -4.51
C PHE A 148 1.58 -17.66 -3.56
N GLN A 149 1.27 -17.71 -2.26
CA GLN A 149 2.00 -18.58 -1.32
C GLN A 149 1.80 -20.06 -1.62
N THR A 150 0.60 -20.44 -2.07
CA THR A 150 0.31 -21.82 -2.50
C THR A 150 1.16 -22.18 -3.71
N PHE A 151 1.16 -21.34 -4.74
CA PHE A 151 2.03 -21.46 -5.90
C PHE A 151 3.50 -21.62 -5.50
N ALA A 152 4.04 -20.69 -4.70
CA ALA A 152 5.44 -20.72 -4.30
C ALA A 152 5.80 -22.01 -3.54
N THR A 153 4.87 -22.51 -2.72
CA THR A 153 5.04 -23.76 -1.98
C THR A 153 5.08 -24.98 -2.90
N ASP A 154 4.17 -25.07 -3.87
CA ASP A 154 4.11 -26.20 -4.78
C ASP A 154 5.23 -26.16 -5.83
N GLU A 155 5.65 -24.97 -6.27
CA GLU A 155 6.84 -24.76 -7.09
C GLU A 155 8.12 -25.19 -6.34
N GLY A 156 8.26 -24.81 -5.07
CA GLY A 156 9.37 -25.25 -4.23
C GLY A 156 9.44 -26.79 -4.11
N LYS A 157 8.29 -27.47 -3.97
CA LYS A 157 8.25 -28.94 -3.98
C LYS A 157 8.64 -29.51 -5.33
N LEU A 158 8.20 -28.89 -6.43
CA LEU A 158 8.54 -29.33 -7.79
C LEU A 158 10.04 -29.21 -8.03
N LEU A 159 10.65 -28.09 -7.68
CA LEU A 159 12.10 -27.87 -7.78
C LEU A 159 12.89 -28.86 -6.91
N ALA A 160 12.41 -29.15 -5.70
CA ALA A 160 13.02 -30.17 -4.85
C ALA A 160 12.98 -31.57 -5.50
N ALA A 161 11.86 -31.95 -6.12
CA ALA A 161 11.73 -33.20 -6.86
C ALA A 161 12.67 -33.27 -8.08
N VAL A 162 12.83 -32.15 -8.79
CA VAL A 162 13.81 -32.04 -9.89
C VAL A 162 15.23 -32.26 -9.37
N ASN A 163 15.62 -31.57 -8.29
CA ASN A 163 16.94 -31.71 -7.68
C ASN A 163 17.24 -33.13 -7.17
N SER A 164 16.22 -33.86 -6.69
CA SER A 164 16.35 -35.25 -6.26
C SER A 164 16.13 -36.28 -7.37
N SER A 165 15.88 -35.85 -8.61
CA SER A 165 15.52 -36.73 -9.74
C SER A 165 14.28 -37.61 -9.49
N ASP A 166 13.34 -37.14 -8.67
CA ASP A 166 12.09 -37.84 -8.37
C ASP A 166 11.02 -37.54 -9.44
N VAL A 167 11.04 -38.37 -10.50
CA VAL A 167 10.12 -38.26 -11.64
C VAL A 167 8.64 -38.39 -11.21
N SER A 168 8.35 -39.27 -10.26
CA SER A 168 6.97 -39.51 -9.80
C SER A 168 6.41 -38.30 -9.05
N ALA A 169 7.21 -37.70 -8.17
CA ALA A 169 6.84 -36.46 -7.50
C ALA A 169 6.69 -35.31 -8.50
N GLY A 170 7.61 -35.18 -9.47
CA GLY A 170 7.52 -34.19 -10.53
C GLY A 170 6.22 -34.27 -11.34
N GLN A 171 5.83 -35.47 -11.77
CA GLN A 171 4.56 -35.70 -12.50
C GLN A 171 3.32 -35.35 -11.68
N SER A 172 3.36 -35.55 -10.36
CA SER A 172 2.25 -35.23 -9.44
C SER A 172 2.15 -33.72 -9.15
N LEU A 173 3.28 -33.02 -9.10
CA LEU A 173 3.36 -31.59 -8.73
C LEU A 173 3.16 -30.65 -9.92
N SER A 174 3.65 -31.01 -11.11
CA SER A 174 3.49 -30.19 -12.33
C SER A 174 2.05 -29.73 -12.59
N PRO A 175 0.99 -30.58 -12.53
CA PRO A 175 -0.37 -30.11 -12.73
C PRO A 175 -0.88 -29.18 -11.62
N LYS A 176 -0.33 -29.25 -10.39
CA LYS A 176 -0.69 -28.34 -9.30
C LYS A 176 -0.13 -26.95 -9.54
N VAL A 177 1.15 -26.86 -9.89
CA VAL A 177 1.80 -25.60 -10.28
C VAL A 177 1.04 -24.94 -11.44
N THR A 178 0.66 -25.70 -12.47
CA THR A 178 -0.15 -25.20 -13.58
C THR A 178 -1.52 -24.68 -13.13
N ALA A 179 -2.18 -25.38 -12.19
CA ALA A 179 -3.46 -24.95 -11.64
C ALA A 179 -3.32 -23.66 -10.81
N ASP A 180 -2.23 -23.54 -10.04
CA ASP A 180 -1.94 -22.34 -9.26
C ASP A 180 -1.67 -21.13 -10.16
N VAL A 181 -0.87 -21.28 -11.23
CA VAL A 181 -0.66 -20.22 -12.23
C VAL A 181 -1.99 -19.80 -12.87
N THR A 182 -2.81 -20.76 -13.29
CA THR A 182 -4.14 -20.47 -13.86
C THR A 182 -5.02 -19.68 -12.88
N LYS A 183 -4.92 -19.99 -11.58
CA LYS A 183 -5.65 -19.29 -10.54
C LYS A 183 -5.13 -17.86 -10.36
N LEU A 184 -3.81 -17.66 -10.33
CA LEU A 184 -3.19 -16.34 -10.24
C LEU A 184 -3.54 -15.46 -11.45
N ASP A 185 -3.56 -16.04 -12.65
CA ASP A 185 -3.94 -15.34 -13.89
C ASP A 185 -5.42 -14.94 -13.93
N SER A 186 -6.27 -15.55 -13.09
CA SER A 186 -7.70 -15.26 -13.04
C SER A 186 -8.05 -13.97 -12.27
N TYR A 187 -7.10 -13.38 -11.55
CA TYR A 187 -7.33 -12.17 -10.77
C TYR A 187 -7.45 -10.93 -11.65
N ASP A 188 -8.51 -10.14 -11.43
CA ASP A 188 -8.72 -8.88 -12.12
C ASP A 188 -8.02 -7.72 -11.40
N PHE A 189 -6.77 -7.48 -11.78
CA PHE A 189 -5.98 -6.37 -11.26
C PHE A 189 -6.52 -4.99 -11.66
N THR A 190 -7.30 -4.90 -12.74
CA THR A 190 -7.96 -3.64 -13.14
C THR A 190 -9.07 -3.30 -12.15
N LYS A 191 -9.87 -4.29 -11.77
CA LYS A 191 -10.88 -4.14 -10.73
C LYS A 191 -10.24 -3.81 -9.38
N ILE A 192 -9.18 -4.50 -8.99
CA ILE A 192 -8.47 -4.20 -7.72
C ILE A 192 -8.03 -2.73 -7.69
N GLY A 193 -7.40 -2.22 -8.77
CA GLY A 193 -7.00 -0.82 -8.86
C GLY A 193 -8.20 0.15 -8.78
N THR A 194 -9.32 -0.21 -9.41
CA THR A 194 -10.56 0.59 -9.36
C THR A 194 -11.16 0.64 -7.96
N ASP A 195 -11.15 -0.48 -7.24
CA ASP A 195 -11.68 -0.58 -5.87
C ASP A 195 -10.82 0.25 -4.90
N ILE A 196 -9.49 0.20 -5.04
CA ILE A 196 -8.55 1.05 -4.26
C ILE A 196 -8.82 2.53 -4.54
N ALA A 197 -8.91 2.93 -5.82
CA ALA A 197 -9.20 4.32 -6.18
C ALA A 197 -10.56 4.78 -5.63
N SER A 198 -11.58 3.93 -5.69
CA SER A 198 -12.91 4.21 -5.17
C SER A 198 -12.93 4.40 -3.66
N TYR A 199 -12.06 3.69 -2.93
CA TYR A 199 -11.91 3.87 -1.49
C TYR A 199 -11.31 5.24 -1.12
N TYR A 200 -10.25 5.65 -1.80
CA TYR A 200 -9.52 6.88 -1.46
C TYR A 200 -10.14 8.16 -2.05
N THR A 201 -10.89 8.08 -3.15
CA THR A 201 -11.45 9.27 -3.82
C THR A 201 -12.29 10.14 -2.87
N PRO A 202 -13.26 9.59 -2.10
CA PRO A 202 -14.03 10.42 -1.18
C PRO A 202 -13.19 11.10 -0.08
N LEU A 203 -12.16 10.42 0.43
CA LEU A 203 -11.27 10.98 1.46
C LEU A 203 -10.46 12.17 0.92
N ILE A 204 -9.99 12.05 -0.33
CA ILE A 204 -9.29 13.13 -1.04
C ILE A 204 -10.25 14.28 -1.34
N ASP A 205 -11.48 13.98 -1.76
CA ASP A 205 -12.50 14.99 -2.05
C ASP A 205 -12.90 15.77 -0.79
N ASP A 206 -13.04 15.09 0.36
CA ASP A 206 -13.34 15.73 1.65
C ASP A 206 -12.20 16.67 2.07
N TYR A 207 -10.94 16.22 2.00
CA TYR A 207 -9.78 17.06 2.22
C TYR A 207 -9.79 18.33 1.34
N ASN A 208 -9.96 18.14 0.02
CA ASN A 208 -9.99 19.24 -0.94
C ASN A 208 -11.17 20.21 -0.70
N SER A 209 -12.31 19.68 -0.28
CA SER A 209 -13.51 20.44 0.07
C SER A 209 -13.27 21.34 1.27
N GLU A 210 -12.66 20.83 2.34
CA GLU A 210 -12.35 21.60 3.54
C GLU A 210 -11.29 22.69 3.27
N ILE A 211 -10.25 22.40 2.48
CA ILE A 211 -9.28 23.41 2.03
C ILE A 211 -9.97 24.51 1.19
N SER A 212 -10.88 24.13 0.29
CA SER A 212 -11.61 25.09 -0.53
C SER A 212 -12.51 26.01 0.32
N LYS A 213 -13.17 25.47 1.35
CA LYS A 213 -13.98 26.27 2.29
C LYS A 213 -13.12 27.22 3.10
N ALA A 214 -11.96 26.79 3.59
CA ALA A 214 -11.02 27.64 4.31
C ALA A 214 -10.47 28.81 3.48
N ASN A 215 -10.31 28.62 2.17
CA ASN A 215 -9.75 29.63 1.25
C ASN A 215 -10.78 30.53 0.57
N SER A 216 -12.07 30.14 0.58
CA SER A 216 -13.16 30.93 -0.02
C SER A 216 -13.91 31.80 0.99
N MET A 217 -13.52 31.70 2.26
CA MET A 217 -13.80 32.67 3.32
C MET A 217 -12.91 33.89 3.11
#